data_AF-A0A7C3Y2L5-F1
#
_entry.id   AF-A0A7C3Y2L5-F1
#
_cell.length_a   1.000
_cell.length_b   1.000
_cell.length_c   1.000
_cell.angle_alpha   90.00
_cell.angle_beta   90.00
_cell.angle_gamma   90.00
#
_symmetry.space_group_name_H-M   'P 1'
#
loop_
_entity.id
_entity.type
_entity.pdbx_description
1 polymer ?
#
loop_
_entity_poly.entity_id
_entity_poly.type
_entity_poly.pdbx_seq_one_letter_code
_entity_poly.pdbx_strand_id
1 'polypeptide(L)'
;NSGWDDERYAVDAQAIVRWMPMMLSRADVLNRLASRHERMLAIAQSDDQILFQEALTCEAWRMALRPGWGDPIELPLPTRSPVHLVASGGIVVHGPSLWRIALTVLNAVEPEGLVHLWIDRAGLLAQVGALSALSRDAARSLLQSDALCHLGLAVCLAGRASQGGKAIEVELRLADGTIRRTIAAWGSISVVHTDGSRQVTAILRLQGGIYVPGREGERVLTLTLENAALGLILDCRGRPLTAQVHSDQASARVRTWLAASDQ
;
A
#
# COMPACT_ATOMS: atom_id res chain seq x y z
N ASN A 1 7.85 2.31 -36.85
CA ASN A 1 7.37 0.93 -36.96
C ASN A 1 7.55 0.27 -35.59
N SER A 2 6.61 0.56 -34.70
CA SER A 2 6.70 0.36 -33.26
C SER A 2 6.17 -1.03 -32.89
N GLY A 3 6.94 -2.08 -33.21
CA GLY A 3 6.57 -3.48 -32.99
C GLY A 3 6.38 -3.83 -31.52
N TRP A 4 5.20 -3.49 -31.00
CA TRP A 4 4.67 -3.84 -29.67
C TRP A 4 3.64 -4.98 -29.74
N ASP A 5 3.54 -5.66 -30.89
CA ASP A 5 2.53 -6.69 -31.15
C ASP A 5 2.98 -8.09 -30.72
N ASP A 6 3.26 -8.27 -29.43
CA ASP A 6 3.24 -9.62 -28.83
C ASP A 6 2.50 -9.55 -27.48
N GLU A 7 1.17 -9.52 -27.60
CA GLU A 7 0.19 -9.15 -26.56
C GLU A 7 0.06 -10.12 -25.37
N ARG A 8 0.81 -11.23 -25.34
CA ARG A 8 0.53 -12.31 -24.38
C ARG A 8 1.32 -12.27 -23.07
N TYR A 9 2.42 -11.50 -22.99
CA TYR A 9 3.29 -11.49 -21.80
C TYR A 9 3.90 -10.14 -21.41
N ALA A 10 3.53 -9.06 -22.09
CA ALA A 10 4.09 -7.73 -21.84
C ALA A 10 3.44 -7.09 -20.61
N VAL A 11 3.94 -7.41 -19.40
CA VAL A 11 3.98 -6.36 -18.38
C VAL A 11 4.83 -5.25 -19.01
N ASP A 12 4.20 -4.14 -19.38
CA ASP A 12 4.90 -3.02 -20.00
C ASP A 12 6.06 -2.63 -19.07
N ALA A 13 7.28 -2.66 -19.60
CA ALA A 13 8.47 -2.32 -18.83
C ALA A 13 8.32 -0.93 -18.18
N GLN A 14 7.61 0.00 -18.83
CA GLN A 14 7.33 1.32 -18.26
C GLN A 14 6.45 1.23 -17.00
N ALA A 15 5.50 0.29 -16.98
CA ALA A 15 4.61 0.08 -15.85
C ALA A 15 5.35 -0.44 -14.61
N ILE A 16 6.41 -1.23 -14.78
CA ILE A 16 7.27 -1.67 -13.65
C ILE A 16 8.13 -0.50 -13.18
N VAL A 17 8.81 0.17 -14.12
CA VAL A 17 9.88 1.11 -13.78
C VAL A 17 9.34 2.39 -13.10
N ARG A 18 8.06 2.72 -13.24
CA ARG A 18 7.44 3.84 -12.50
C ARG A 18 7.49 3.69 -10.97
N TRP A 19 7.66 2.47 -10.44
CA TRP A 19 7.81 2.20 -9.01
C TRP A 19 9.27 2.08 -8.56
N MET A 20 10.23 2.28 -9.46
CA MET A 20 11.64 2.13 -9.16
C MET A 20 12.24 3.45 -8.68
N PRO A 21 13.08 3.45 -7.63
CA PRO A 21 13.80 4.65 -7.18
C PRO A 21 15.04 4.94 -8.04
N MET A 22 15.17 4.35 -9.23
CA MET A 22 16.31 4.53 -10.14
C MET A 22 15.87 4.40 -11.60
N MET A 23 16.71 4.90 -12.50
CA MET A 23 16.51 4.73 -13.92
C MET A 23 16.91 3.31 -14.35
N LEU A 24 16.02 2.61 -15.05
CA LEU A 24 16.31 1.34 -15.69
C LEU A 24 15.96 1.42 -17.17
N SER A 25 16.80 0.82 -18.03
CA SER A 25 16.47 0.69 -19.44
C SER A 25 15.47 -0.45 -19.67
N ARG A 26 14.77 -0.43 -20.81
CA ARG A 26 13.89 -1.54 -21.21
C ARG A 26 14.66 -2.86 -21.28
N ALA A 27 15.91 -2.85 -21.74
CA ALA A 27 16.74 -4.03 -21.82
C ALA A 27 17.05 -4.58 -20.42
N ASP A 28 17.34 -3.73 -19.44
CA ASP A 28 17.57 -4.15 -18.05
C ASP A 28 16.35 -4.83 -17.46
N VAL A 29 15.17 -4.23 -17.67
CA VAL A 29 13.90 -4.82 -17.21
C VAL A 29 13.69 -6.18 -17.87
N LEU A 30 13.79 -6.27 -19.20
CA LEU A 30 13.58 -7.52 -19.93
C LEU A 30 14.59 -8.60 -19.54
N ASN A 31 15.85 -8.24 -19.31
CA ASN A 31 16.87 -9.19 -18.86
C ASN A 31 16.56 -9.72 -17.45
N ARG A 32 16.15 -8.83 -16.53
CA ARG A 32 15.70 -9.22 -15.18
C ARG A 32 14.46 -10.11 -15.25
N LEU A 33 13.49 -9.79 -16.12
CA LEU A 33 12.32 -10.63 -16.35
C LEU A 33 12.66 -11.95 -17.05
N ALA A 34 13.61 -12.01 -17.98
CA ALA A 34 14.00 -13.25 -18.64
C ALA A 34 14.67 -14.23 -17.66
N SER A 35 15.35 -13.70 -16.64
CA SER A 35 15.93 -14.50 -15.56
C SER A 35 14.91 -15.09 -14.55
N ARG A 36 13.60 -15.02 -14.87
CA ARG A 36 12.44 -15.40 -14.05
C ARG A 36 12.44 -16.85 -13.55
N HIS A 37 13.00 -17.80 -14.30
CA HIS A 37 12.76 -19.23 -14.07
C HIS A 37 13.31 -19.72 -12.71
N GLU A 38 14.28 -19.04 -12.11
CA GLU A 38 14.93 -19.48 -10.87
C GLU A 38 14.73 -18.51 -9.68
N ARG A 39 14.20 -17.29 -9.92
CA ARG A 39 14.36 -16.18 -8.94
C ARG A 39 13.09 -15.44 -8.51
N MET A 40 11.93 -15.68 -9.12
CA MET A 40 10.69 -14.96 -8.73
C MET A 40 10.14 -15.40 -7.36
N LEU A 41 10.35 -16.67 -7.01
CA LEU A 41 10.02 -17.23 -5.70
C LEU A 41 11.22 -17.27 -4.75
N ALA A 42 12.41 -16.89 -5.25
CA ALA A 42 13.60 -16.83 -4.43
C ALA A 42 13.53 -15.60 -3.52
N ILE A 43 13.97 -15.80 -2.29
CA ILE A 43 14.22 -14.71 -1.35
C ILE A 43 15.27 -13.79 -2.00
N ALA A 44 14.92 -12.53 -2.20
CA ALA A 44 15.84 -11.55 -2.76
C ALA A 44 17.08 -11.40 -1.86
N GLN A 45 18.25 -11.30 -2.49
CA GLN A 45 19.56 -11.29 -1.83
C GLN A 45 20.21 -9.90 -1.86
N SER A 46 19.57 -8.91 -2.48
CA SER A 46 20.05 -7.52 -2.53
C SER A 46 18.89 -6.53 -2.59
N ASP A 47 19.14 -5.28 -2.17
CA ASP A 47 18.13 -4.22 -2.19
C ASP A 47 17.59 -3.95 -3.59
N ASP A 48 18.45 -4.00 -4.62
CA ASP A 48 18.06 -3.86 -6.03
C ASP A 48 17.08 -4.97 -6.46
N GLN A 49 17.31 -6.20 -6.01
CA GLN A 49 16.38 -7.31 -6.27
C GLN A 49 15.05 -7.12 -5.55
N ILE A 50 15.08 -6.69 -4.28
CA ILE A 50 13.85 -6.46 -3.51
C ILE A 50 13.02 -5.33 -4.17
N LEU A 51 13.65 -4.21 -4.51
CA LEU A 51 12.98 -3.09 -5.17
C LEU A 51 12.35 -3.50 -6.50
N PHE A 52 13.06 -4.31 -7.29
CA PHE A 52 12.52 -4.82 -8.54
C PHE A 52 11.34 -5.79 -8.33
N GLN A 53 11.42 -6.67 -7.33
CA GLN A 53 10.32 -7.58 -6.97
C GLN A 53 9.09 -6.83 -6.46
N GLU A 54 9.26 -5.78 -5.65
CA GLU A 54 8.16 -4.91 -5.19
C GLU A 54 7.50 -4.17 -6.35
N ALA A 55 8.30 -3.59 -7.25
CA ALA A 55 7.80 -2.92 -8.45
C ALA A 55 7.03 -3.89 -9.37
N LEU A 56 7.56 -5.10 -9.57
CA LEU A 56 6.89 -6.15 -10.33
C LEU A 56 5.59 -6.59 -9.65
N THR A 57 5.59 -6.73 -8.32
CA THR A 57 4.41 -7.07 -7.52
C THR A 57 3.32 -6.01 -7.67
N CYS A 58 3.69 -4.72 -7.65
CA CYS A 58 2.76 -3.62 -7.86
C CYS A 58 2.00 -3.76 -9.19
N GLU A 59 2.69 -4.16 -10.26
CA GLU A 59 2.05 -4.38 -11.56
C GLU A 59 1.26 -5.69 -11.62
N ALA A 60 1.81 -6.78 -11.09
CA ALA A 60 1.12 -8.07 -11.08
C ALA A 60 -0.21 -8.01 -10.32
N TRP A 61 -0.22 -7.41 -9.13
CA TRP A 61 -1.44 -7.22 -8.34
C TRP A 61 -2.40 -6.23 -9.00
N ARG A 62 -1.91 -5.13 -9.57
CA ARG A 62 -2.76 -4.19 -10.32
C ARG A 62 -3.42 -4.84 -11.52
N MET A 63 -2.73 -5.74 -12.23
CA MET A 63 -3.31 -6.48 -13.36
C MET A 63 -4.46 -7.39 -12.91
N ALA A 64 -4.36 -8.02 -11.74
CA ALA A 64 -5.45 -8.85 -11.19
C ALA A 64 -6.73 -8.05 -10.83
N LEU A 65 -6.59 -6.73 -10.65
CA LEU A 65 -7.71 -5.81 -10.40
C LEU A 65 -8.30 -5.21 -11.69
N ARG A 66 -7.66 -5.42 -12.84
CA ARG A 66 -8.07 -4.81 -14.12
C ARG A 66 -9.05 -5.72 -14.88
N PRO A 67 -10.11 -5.16 -15.47
CA PRO A 67 -10.95 -5.89 -16.42
C PRO A 67 -10.13 -6.45 -17.58
N GLY A 68 -10.39 -7.70 -17.99
CA GLY A 68 -9.77 -8.35 -19.14
C GLY A 68 -8.66 -9.36 -18.81
N TRP A 69 -8.28 -9.52 -17.55
CA TRP A 69 -7.43 -10.61 -17.06
C TRP A 69 -8.22 -11.55 -16.15
N GLY A 70 -8.90 -12.53 -16.74
CA GLY A 70 -9.80 -13.43 -16.01
C GLY A 70 -11.02 -12.71 -15.42
N ASP A 71 -11.56 -13.24 -14.34
CA ASP A 71 -12.60 -12.57 -13.54
C ASP A 71 -11.92 -11.55 -12.62
N PRO A 72 -12.05 -10.23 -12.90
CA PRO A 72 -11.35 -9.22 -12.13
C PRO A 72 -11.86 -9.18 -10.68
N ILE A 73 -10.94 -8.99 -9.74
CA ILE A 73 -11.32 -8.75 -8.35
C ILE A 73 -11.87 -7.32 -8.26
N GLU A 74 -13.18 -7.19 -8.04
CA GLU A 74 -13.81 -5.90 -7.78
C GLU A 74 -13.45 -5.40 -6.38
N LEU A 75 -12.90 -4.19 -6.31
CA LEU A 75 -12.69 -3.52 -5.04
C LEU A 75 -14.03 -2.98 -4.53
N PRO A 76 -14.33 -3.13 -3.23
CA PRO A 76 -15.52 -2.53 -2.65
C PRO A 76 -15.46 -1.00 -2.79
N LEU A 77 -16.61 -0.39 -3.06
CA LEU A 77 -16.73 1.06 -3.12
C LEU A 77 -16.37 1.68 -1.76
N PRO A 78 -15.79 2.90 -1.73
CA PRO A 78 -15.51 3.60 -0.48
C PRO A 78 -16.78 3.76 0.35
N THR A 79 -16.68 3.48 1.65
CA THR A 79 -17.79 3.66 2.59
C THR A 79 -17.35 4.48 3.80
N ARG A 80 -18.30 4.81 4.69
CA ARG A 80 -17.95 5.50 5.95
C ARG A 80 -17.10 4.63 6.87
N SER A 81 -17.29 3.31 6.80
CA SER A 81 -16.53 2.31 7.55
C SER A 81 -15.29 1.91 6.76
N PRO A 82 -14.15 1.67 7.42
CA PRO A 82 -12.95 1.28 6.71
C PRO A 82 -13.11 -0.06 5.98
N VAL A 83 -12.58 -0.12 4.75
CA VAL A 83 -12.41 -1.38 4.01
C VAL A 83 -11.23 -2.14 4.59
N HIS A 84 -11.32 -3.47 4.69
CA HIS A 84 -10.21 -4.31 5.11
C HIS A 84 -9.51 -4.88 3.89
N LEU A 85 -8.22 -4.57 3.71
CA LEU A 85 -7.36 -5.23 2.75
C LEU A 85 -6.42 -6.18 3.47
N VAL A 86 -6.39 -7.43 3.03
CA VAL A 86 -5.50 -8.46 3.56
C VAL A 86 -4.52 -8.86 2.48
N ALA A 87 -3.23 -8.65 2.73
CA ALA A 87 -2.17 -9.10 1.82
C ALA A 87 -1.49 -10.36 2.36
N SER A 88 -1.22 -11.32 1.48
CA SER A 88 -0.50 -12.57 1.78
C SER A 88 0.44 -12.92 0.62
N GLY A 89 1.28 -13.94 0.82
CA GLY A 89 2.22 -14.46 -0.17
C GLY A 89 3.68 -14.13 0.13
N GLY A 90 4.60 -14.66 -0.69
CA GLY A 90 6.05 -14.62 -0.41
C GLY A 90 6.62 -13.22 -0.20
N ILE A 91 6.17 -12.23 -0.96
CA ILE A 91 6.60 -10.82 -0.81
C ILE A 91 6.16 -10.20 0.52
N VAL A 92 5.04 -10.68 1.09
CA VAL A 92 4.52 -10.23 2.38
C VAL A 92 5.27 -10.94 3.52
N VAL A 93 5.49 -12.24 3.40
CA VAL A 93 6.20 -13.05 4.39
C VAL A 93 7.67 -12.64 4.49
N HIS A 94 8.33 -12.44 3.36
CA HIS A 94 9.77 -12.11 3.28
C HIS A 94 10.04 -10.62 3.06
N GLY A 95 9.00 -9.78 3.10
CA GLY A 95 9.14 -8.34 2.92
C GLY A 95 10.12 -7.74 3.94
N PRO A 96 10.97 -6.80 3.51
CA PRO A 96 12.10 -6.26 4.30
C PRO A 96 11.66 -5.42 5.50
N SER A 97 10.52 -4.75 5.41
CA SER A 97 9.92 -4.00 6.52
C SER A 97 8.39 -3.93 6.36
N LEU A 98 7.69 -3.68 7.47
CA LEU A 98 6.23 -3.51 7.46
C LEU A 98 5.80 -2.36 6.54
N TRP A 99 6.58 -1.26 6.53
CA TRP A 99 6.32 -0.12 5.67
C TRP A 99 6.43 -0.47 4.18
N ARG A 100 7.49 -1.19 3.78
CA ARG A 100 7.68 -1.57 2.38
C ARG A 100 6.57 -2.49 1.86
N ILE A 101 6.03 -3.35 2.73
CA ILE A 101 4.84 -4.15 2.42
C ILE A 101 3.60 -3.26 2.28
N ALA A 102 3.34 -2.36 3.24
CA ALA A 102 2.21 -1.43 3.17
C ALA A 102 2.24 -0.57 1.90
N LEU A 103 3.41 -0.01 1.58
CA LEU A 103 3.61 0.81 0.39
C LEU A 103 3.37 0.00 -0.89
N THR A 104 3.85 -1.24 -0.96
CA THR A 104 3.60 -2.14 -2.11
C THR A 104 2.11 -2.41 -2.29
N VAL A 105 1.37 -2.72 -1.22
CA VAL A 105 -0.08 -2.94 -1.25
C VAL A 105 -0.80 -1.66 -1.71
N LEU A 106 -0.48 -0.51 -1.11
CA LEU A 106 -1.10 0.77 -1.46
C LEU A 106 -0.79 1.19 -2.91
N ASN A 107 0.43 0.93 -3.38
CA ASN A 107 0.82 1.16 -4.77
C ASN A 107 0.06 0.25 -5.71
N ALA A 108 -0.09 -1.04 -5.39
CA ALA A 108 -0.76 -1.99 -6.27
C ALA A 108 -2.26 -1.75 -6.38
N VAL A 109 -2.92 -1.63 -5.22
CA VAL A 109 -4.37 -1.62 -5.09
C VAL A 109 -4.96 -0.22 -5.34
N GLU A 110 -4.18 0.83 -5.07
CA GLU A 110 -4.63 2.22 -5.15
C GLU A 110 -5.98 2.47 -4.44
N PRO A 111 -6.20 2.00 -3.19
CA PRO A 111 -7.51 2.07 -2.60
C PRO A 111 -7.91 3.52 -2.28
N GLU A 112 -9.21 3.73 -2.11
CA GLU A 112 -9.83 5.02 -1.84
C GLU A 112 -10.52 5.02 -0.47
N GLY A 113 -10.47 6.15 0.24
CA GLY A 113 -11.17 6.32 1.51
C GLY A 113 -10.37 5.80 2.72
N LEU A 114 -11.08 5.16 3.66
CA LEU A 114 -10.49 4.59 4.87
C LEU A 114 -10.23 3.10 4.68
N VAL A 115 -9.01 2.65 4.98
CA VAL A 115 -8.59 1.27 4.71
C VAL A 115 -7.77 0.71 5.86
N HIS A 116 -8.23 -0.37 6.47
CA HIS A 116 -7.39 -1.18 7.34
C HIS A 116 -6.51 -2.10 6.52
N LEU A 117 -5.20 -1.97 6.69
CA LEU A 117 -4.21 -2.85 6.07
C LEU A 117 -3.84 -3.98 7.03
N TRP A 118 -4.04 -5.21 6.58
CA TRP A 118 -3.69 -6.43 7.29
C TRP A 118 -2.70 -7.25 6.45
N ILE A 119 -1.80 -7.94 7.12
CA ILE A 119 -0.87 -8.86 6.46
C ILE A 119 -0.84 -10.23 7.11
N ASP A 120 -0.74 -11.25 6.28
CA ASP A 120 -0.40 -12.61 6.66
C ASP A 120 1.13 -12.75 6.70
N ARG A 121 1.73 -12.24 7.78
CA ARG A 121 3.19 -12.21 7.95
C ARG A 121 3.77 -13.61 8.15
N ALA A 122 3.00 -14.51 8.76
CA ALA A 122 3.41 -15.88 9.06
C ALA A 122 3.13 -16.87 7.91
N GLY A 123 2.36 -16.47 6.89
CA GLY A 123 1.98 -17.34 5.78
C GLY A 123 0.98 -18.43 6.18
N LEU A 124 0.10 -18.13 7.14
CA LEU A 124 -0.84 -19.06 7.76
C LEU A 124 -2.27 -18.95 7.22
N LEU A 125 -2.58 -17.95 6.37
CA LEU A 125 -3.97 -17.65 6.01
C LEU A 125 -4.64 -18.80 5.25
N ALA A 126 -3.91 -19.48 4.37
CA ALA A 126 -4.42 -20.65 3.63
C ALA A 126 -4.74 -21.82 4.58
N GLN A 127 -3.88 -22.05 5.58
CA GLN A 127 -4.04 -23.10 6.59
C GLN A 127 -5.21 -22.78 7.52
N VAL A 128 -5.40 -21.51 7.89
CA VAL A 128 -6.61 -21.05 8.62
C VAL A 128 -7.86 -21.34 7.80
N GLY A 129 -7.83 -21.07 6.49
CA GLY A 129 -8.92 -21.39 5.57
C GLY A 129 -9.26 -22.88 5.57
N ALA A 130 -8.26 -23.75 5.44
CA ALA A 130 -8.46 -25.20 5.51
C ALA A 130 -8.99 -25.66 6.88
N LEU A 131 -8.47 -25.10 7.99
CA LEU A 131 -8.91 -25.42 9.35
C LEU A 131 -10.37 -25.03 9.61
N SER A 132 -10.86 -23.97 8.94
CA SER A 132 -12.24 -23.48 9.12
C SER A 132 -13.32 -24.51 8.78
N ALA A 133 -13.00 -25.47 7.90
CA ALA A 133 -13.89 -26.58 7.56
C ALA A 133 -13.99 -27.64 8.67
N LEU A 134 -12.98 -27.74 9.54
CA LEU A 134 -12.90 -28.71 10.64
C LEU A 134 -13.38 -28.09 11.96
N SER A 135 -12.93 -26.87 12.26
CA SER A 135 -13.29 -26.14 13.47
C SER A 135 -13.24 -24.63 13.24
N ARG A 136 -14.42 -24.02 13.16
CA ARG A 136 -14.55 -22.56 13.01
C ARG A 136 -13.97 -21.80 14.21
N ASP A 137 -14.07 -22.35 15.42
CA ASP A 137 -13.56 -21.69 16.61
C ASP A 137 -12.02 -21.73 16.68
N ALA A 138 -11.41 -22.86 16.31
CA ALA A 138 -9.96 -22.95 16.21
C ALA A 138 -9.42 -22.03 15.10
N ALA A 139 -10.07 -22.00 13.94
CA ALA A 139 -9.71 -21.10 12.84
C ALA A 139 -9.84 -19.62 13.26
N ARG A 140 -10.92 -19.25 13.95
CA ARG A 140 -11.11 -17.89 14.48
C ARG A 140 -10.00 -17.52 15.48
N SER A 141 -9.70 -18.41 16.42
CA SER A 141 -8.65 -18.18 17.42
C SER A 141 -7.31 -17.93 16.75
N LEU A 142 -6.91 -18.79 15.80
CA LEU A 142 -5.64 -18.66 15.08
C LEU A 142 -5.59 -17.39 14.22
N LEU A 143 -6.72 -17.03 13.58
CA LEU A 143 -6.82 -15.80 12.80
C LEU A 143 -6.58 -14.55 13.66
N GLN A 144 -7.13 -14.53 14.87
CA GLN A 144 -7.07 -13.39 15.79
C GLN A 144 -5.75 -13.27 16.54
N SER A 145 -5.09 -14.40 16.85
CA SER A 145 -3.87 -14.40 17.65
C SER A 145 -2.60 -14.19 16.81
N ASP A 146 -2.48 -14.91 15.68
CA ASP A 146 -1.17 -15.08 15.05
C ASP A 146 -1.17 -15.01 13.52
N ALA A 147 -2.32 -15.24 12.85
CA ALA A 147 -2.32 -15.31 11.39
C ALA A 147 -2.28 -13.93 10.72
N LEU A 148 -2.93 -12.91 11.31
CA LEU A 148 -3.00 -11.57 10.72
C LEU A 148 -2.38 -10.51 11.63
N CYS A 149 -1.49 -9.71 11.06
CA CYS A 149 -0.95 -8.51 11.67
C CYS A 149 -1.67 -7.28 11.10
N HIS A 150 -2.25 -6.46 11.97
CA HIS A 150 -2.79 -5.15 11.58
C HIS A 150 -1.64 -4.17 11.36
N LEU A 151 -1.37 -3.80 10.12
CA LEU A 151 -0.36 -2.78 9.81
C LEU A 151 -0.83 -1.40 10.25
N GLY A 152 -2.07 -1.06 9.95
CA GLY A 152 -2.64 0.21 10.37
C GLY A 152 -3.79 0.69 9.51
N LEU A 153 -4.22 1.92 9.79
CA LEU A 153 -5.31 2.58 9.08
C LEU A 153 -4.72 3.54 8.06
N ALA A 154 -4.93 3.26 6.78
CA ALA A 154 -4.62 4.17 5.69
C ALA A 154 -5.80 5.11 5.41
N VAL A 155 -5.48 6.40 5.30
CA VAL A 155 -6.39 7.46 4.89
C VAL A 155 -5.97 7.87 3.48
N CYS A 156 -6.68 7.35 2.47
CA CYS A 156 -6.39 7.57 1.07
C CYS A 156 -7.25 8.71 0.52
N LEU A 157 -6.61 9.85 0.28
CA LEU A 157 -7.30 11.08 -0.09
C LEU A 157 -7.59 11.17 -1.59
N ALA A 158 -8.71 11.81 -1.92
CA ALA A 158 -9.08 12.20 -3.27
C ALA A 158 -9.33 13.71 -3.34
N GLY A 159 -9.47 14.21 -4.57
CA GLY A 159 -9.67 15.63 -4.86
C GLY A 159 -8.51 16.26 -5.61
N ARG A 160 -8.36 17.58 -5.48
CA ARG A 160 -7.36 18.36 -6.23
C ARG A 160 -6.73 19.42 -5.34
N ALA A 161 -5.39 19.50 -5.39
CA ALA A 161 -4.60 20.56 -4.79
C ALA A 161 -3.27 20.71 -5.54
N SER A 162 -2.54 21.79 -5.26
CA SER A 162 -1.19 21.98 -5.80
C SER A 162 -0.21 20.97 -5.18
N GLN A 163 0.67 20.40 -6.01
CA GLN A 163 1.73 19.50 -5.54
C GLN A 163 2.56 20.19 -4.44
N GLY A 164 2.76 19.50 -3.32
CA GLY A 164 3.49 20.03 -2.16
C GLY A 164 2.69 21.02 -1.28
N GLY A 165 1.49 21.43 -1.72
CA GLY A 165 0.57 22.21 -0.90
C GLY A 165 0.06 21.40 0.29
N LYS A 166 -0.39 22.06 1.35
CA LYS A 166 -0.95 21.39 2.52
C LYS A 166 -2.18 20.56 2.14
N ALA A 167 -2.24 19.29 2.56
CA ALA A 167 -3.39 18.43 2.29
C ALA A 167 -4.24 18.18 3.55
N ILE A 168 -3.58 17.80 4.64
CA ILE A 168 -4.25 17.37 5.86
C ILE A 168 -3.39 17.72 7.08
N GLU A 169 -4.04 18.18 8.14
CA GLU A 169 -3.45 18.24 9.47
C GLU A 169 -3.97 17.09 10.31
N VAL A 170 -3.10 16.54 11.14
CA VAL A 170 -3.41 15.37 11.94
C VAL A 170 -2.97 15.61 13.37
N GLU A 171 -3.87 15.32 14.30
CA GLU A 171 -3.56 15.21 15.73
C GLU A 171 -3.83 13.76 16.17
N LEU A 172 -2.79 13.01 16.52
CA LEU A 172 -2.90 11.70 17.17
C LEU A 172 -2.84 11.88 18.68
N ARG A 173 -3.79 11.27 19.39
CA ARG A 173 -3.83 11.15 20.84
C ARG A 173 -3.60 9.70 21.21
N LEU A 174 -2.45 9.42 21.82
CA LEU A 174 -2.03 8.10 22.27
C LEU A 174 -2.65 7.77 23.65
N ALA A 175 -2.62 6.50 24.04
CA ALA A 175 -3.23 6.03 25.29
C ALA A 175 -2.53 6.56 26.56
N ASP A 176 -1.25 6.92 26.44
CA ASP A 176 -0.43 7.52 27.51
C ASP A 176 -0.69 9.04 27.67
N GLY A 177 -1.58 9.62 26.85
CA GLY A 177 -1.88 11.04 26.80
C GLY A 177 -0.95 11.84 25.88
N THR A 178 0.05 11.21 25.26
CA THR A 178 0.94 11.87 24.29
C THR A 178 0.13 12.35 23.08
N ILE A 179 0.37 13.61 22.68
CA ILE A 179 -0.25 14.21 21.51
C ILE A 179 0.81 14.45 20.43
N ARG A 180 0.60 13.85 19.26
CA ARG A 180 1.44 14.06 18.07
C ARG A 180 0.69 14.88 17.05
N ARG A 181 1.35 15.89 16.49
CA ARG A 181 0.79 16.72 15.42
C ARG A 181 1.66 16.65 14.19
N THR A 182 1.05 16.48 13.04
CA THR A 182 1.75 16.51 11.76
C THR A 182 0.88 17.13 10.67
N ILE A 183 1.55 17.56 9.60
CA ILE A 183 0.93 18.10 8.40
C ILE A 183 1.48 17.30 7.23
N ALA A 184 0.60 16.69 6.44
CA ALA A 184 0.99 16.02 5.21
C ALA A 184 0.64 16.88 4.00
N ALA A 185 1.52 16.84 2.99
CA ALA A 185 1.41 17.61 1.77
C ALA A 185 0.70 16.82 0.67
N TRP A 186 0.05 17.51 -0.25
CA TRP A 186 -0.54 16.89 -1.43
C TRP A 186 0.56 16.31 -2.33
N GLY A 187 0.36 15.07 -2.76
CA GLY A 187 1.36 14.29 -3.48
C GLY A 187 2.34 13.51 -2.58
N SER A 188 2.22 13.60 -1.24
CA SER A 188 3.06 12.83 -0.31
C SER A 188 2.34 11.59 0.22
N ILE A 189 3.13 10.67 0.77
CA ILE A 189 2.66 9.60 1.65
C ILE A 189 3.52 9.64 2.91
N SER A 190 2.93 9.45 4.08
CA SER A 190 3.64 9.44 5.36
C SER A 190 2.99 8.52 6.38
N VAL A 191 3.74 8.15 7.40
CA VAL A 191 3.25 7.35 8.54
C VAL A 191 3.28 8.21 9.80
N VAL A 192 2.23 8.16 10.60
CA VAL A 192 2.25 8.70 11.96
C VAL A 192 2.21 7.52 12.92
N HIS A 193 3.38 7.22 13.50
CA HIS A 193 3.57 6.07 14.37
C HIS A 193 2.75 6.18 15.65
N THR A 194 2.19 5.04 16.07
CA THR A 194 1.46 4.88 17.33
C THR A 194 2.35 4.47 18.48
N ASP A 195 3.62 4.14 18.21
CA ASP A 195 4.62 3.66 19.17
C ASP A 195 4.12 2.50 20.04
N GLY A 196 3.34 1.60 19.44
CA GLY A 196 2.77 0.44 20.14
C GLY A 196 1.57 0.76 21.03
N SER A 197 1.04 2.00 21.00
CA SER A 197 -0.21 2.35 21.69
C SER A 197 -1.36 1.48 21.17
N ARG A 198 -2.02 0.75 22.08
CA ARG A 198 -3.10 -0.20 21.75
C ARG A 198 -4.32 0.48 21.15
N GLN A 199 -4.63 1.69 21.58
CA GLN A 199 -5.75 2.48 21.07
C GLN A 199 -5.28 3.91 20.89
N VAL A 200 -5.61 4.50 19.75
CA VAL A 200 -5.24 5.87 19.40
C VAL A 200 -6.43 6.56 18.75
N THR A 201 -6.63 7.82 19.12
CA THR A 201 -7.62 8.69 18.45
C THR A 201 -6.89 9.64 17.51
N ALA A 202 -7.25 9.61 16.23
CA ALA A 202 -6.74 10.53 15.22
C ALA A 202 -7.80 11.57 14.87
N ILE A 203 -7.46 12.85 14.94
CA ILE A 203 -8.28 13.96 14.49
C ILE A 203 -7.66 14.53 13.22
N LEU A 204 -8.39 14.41 12.12
CA LEU A 204 -7.98 14.81 10.78
C LEU A 204 -8.66 16.10 10.37
N ARG A 205 -7.92 17.05 9.80
CA ARG A 205 -8.48 18.31 9.25
C ARG A 205 -8.02 18.47 7.80
N LEU A 206 -8.97 18.40 6.88
CA LEU A 206 -8.71 18.43 5.44
C LEU A 206 -8.68 19.85 4.87
N GLN A 207 -7.81 20.10 3.90
CA GLN A 207 -7.78 21.36 3.15
C GLN A 207 -8.85 21.45 2.06
N GLY A 208 -9.06 22.66 1.54
CA GLY A 208 -9.97 22.94 0.42
C GLY A 208 -9.78 22.03 -0.79
N GLY A 209 -10.86 21.49 -1.37
CA GLY A 209 -10.79 20.66 -2.58
C GLY A 209 -10.31 19.22 -2.38
N ILE A 210 -9.99 18.83 -1.14
CA ILE A 210 -9.54 17.49 -0.75
C ILE A 210 -10.60 16.84 0.15
N TYR A 211 -10.83 15.55 -0.03
CA TYR A 211 -11.78 14.76 0.74
C TYR A 211 -11.31 13.31 0.90
N VAL A 212 -11.91 12.61 1.87
CA VAL A 212 -11.80 11.15 2.03
C VAL A 212 -13.02 10.54 1.32
N PRO A 213 -12.84 9.75 0.25
CA PRO A 213 -13.94 9.03 -0.39
C PRO A 213 -14.78 8.23 0.61
N GLY A 214 -16.11 8.29 0.49
CA GLY A 214 -17.06 7.72 1.45
C GLY A 214 -17.31 8.57 2.70
N ARG A 215 -16.66 9.74 2.82
CA ARG A 215 -16.82 10.75 3.88
C ARG A 215 -16.92 12.16 3.28
N GLU A 216 -17.53 12.29 2.11
CA GLU A 216 -17.68 13.56 1.40
C GLU A 216 -18.39 14.61 2.27
N GLY A 217 -17.92 15.85 2.22
CA GLY A 217 -18.45 16.96 3.03
C GLY A 217 -17.90 17.03 4.46
N GLU A 218 -17.28 15.97 4.98
CA GLU A 218 -16.63 16.00 6.30
C GLU A 218 -15.25 16.65 6.20
N ARG A 219 -15.10 17.85 6.77
CA ARG A 219 -13.81 18.56 6.82
C ARG A 219 -12.93 18.15 7.99
N VAL A 220 -13.56 17.66 9.06
CA VAL A 220 -12.90 17.17 10.26
C VAL A 220 -13.40 15.76 10.53
N LEU A 221 -12.49 14.81 10.65
CA LEU A 221 -12.81 13.41 10.98
C LEU A 221 -12.14 13.05 12.29
N THR A 222 -12.85 12.30 13.13
CA THR A 222 -12.27 11.63 14.30
C THR A 222 -12.32 10.13 14.04
N LEU A 223 -11.15 9.51 14.05
CA LEU A 223 -10.96 8.08 13.78
C LEU A 223 -10.30 7.42 14.98
N THR A 224 -10.64 6.15 15.22
CA THR A 224 -9.97 5.31 16.20
C THR A 224 -9.22 4.22 15.47
N LEU A 225 -7.98 3.96 15.88
CA LEU A 225 -7.17 2.85 15.39
C LEU A 225 -6.67 2.05 16.59
N GLU A 226 -6.67 0.73 16.41
CA GLU A 226 -6.30 -0.22 17.46
C GLU A 226 -5.24 -1.19 16.97
N ASN A 227 -4.24 -1.48 17.80
CA ASN A 227 -3.17 -2.44 17.54
C ASN A 227 -2.51 -2.30 16.15
N ALA A 228 -2.37 -1.06 15.67
CA ALA A 228 -1.78 -0.74 14.38
C ALA A 228 -0.24 -0.74 14.49
N ALA A 229 0.42 -1.72 13.86
CA ALA A 229 1.87 -1.91 13.96
C ALA A 229 2.70 -0.75 13.39
N LEU A 230 2.24 -0.11 12.31
CA LEU A 230 2.80 1.13 11.76
C LEU A 230 2.06 2.37 12.27
N GLY A 231 0.75 2.27 12.47
CA GLY A 231 -0.07 3.39 12.91
C GLY A 231 -0.98 3.96 11.84
N LEU A 232 -1.07 5.29 11.76
CA LEU A 232 -1.91 5.98 10.78
C LEU A 232 -1.11 6.29 9.52
N ILE A 233 -1.53 5.77 8.37
CA ILE A 233 -0.89 6.03 7.08
C ILE A 233 -1.67 7.12 6.36
N LEU A 234 -1.00 8.22 5.99
CA LEU A 234 -1.58 9.35 5.28
C LEU A 234 -1.19 9.27 3.81
N ASP A 235 -2.08 8.77 2.96
CA ASP A 235 -1.85 8.70 1.52
C ASP A 235 -2.50 9.92 0.84
N CYS A 236 -1.71 10.98 0.76
CA CYS A 236 -2.11 12.27 0.17
C CYS A 236 -1.75 12.35 -1.32
N ARG A 237 -1.42 11.23 -1.97
CA ARG A 237 -0.97 11.21 -3.37
C ARG A 237 -2.09 11.47 -4.37
N GLY A 238 -3.33 11.51 -3.89
CA GLY A 238 -4.54 11.64 -4.71
C GLY A 238 -4.98 10.30 -5.30
N ARG A 239 -6.24 10.26 -5.74
CA ARG A 239 -6.83 9.13 -6.45
C ARG A 239 -7.62 9.62 -7.67
N PRO A 240 -7.53 8.91 -8.81
CA PRO A 240 -6.56 7.82 -9.10
C PRO A 240 -5.11 8.34 -9.07
N LEU A 241 -4.11 7.46 -8.87
CA LEU A 241 -2.71 7.91 -8.93
C LEU A 241 -2.38 8.38 -10.34
N THR A 242 -1.81 9.57 -10.47
CA THR A 242 -1.36 10.08 -11.77
C THR A 242 -0.26 9.17 -12.30
N ALA A 243 -0.43 8.69 -13.54
CA ALA A 243 0.59 7.91 -14.24
C ALA A 243 1.91 8.69 -14.27
N GLN A 244 2.96 8.12 -13.66
CA GLN A 244 4.27 8.75 -13.65
C GLN A 244 5.05 8.32 -14.89
N VAL A 245 5.39 9.29 -15.74
CA VAL A 245 6.39 9.07 -16.79
C VAL A 245 7.73 8.84 -16.12
N HIS A 246 8.38 7.74 -16.47
CA HIS A 246 9.67 7.38 -15.91
C HIS A 246 10.70 8.48 -16.19
N SER A 247 11.23 9.04 -15.10
CA SER A 247 12.09 10.22 -15.09
C SER A 247 12.85 10.29 -13.77
N ASP A 248 13.89 11.11 -13.70
CA ASP A 248 14.63 11.31 -12.45
C ASP A 248 13.76 11.89 -11.33
N GLN A 249 12.80 12.75 -11.69
CA GLN A 249 11.84 13.30 -10.73
C GLN A 249 10.88 12.21 -10.21
N ALA A 250 10.43 11.28 -11.06
CA ALA A 250 9.64 10.13 -10.63
C ALA A 250 10.43 9.23 -9.68
N SER A 251 11.67 8.91 -10.05
CA SER A 251 12.58 8.11 -9.21
C SER A 251 12.84 8.79 -7.86
N ALA A 252 12.99 10.11 -7.84
CA ALA A 252 13.16 10.89 -6.61
C ALA A 252 11.91 10.82 -5.71
N ARG A 253 10.71 10.89 -6.28
CA ARG A 253 9.46 10.71 -5.50
C ARG A 253 9.34 9.31 -4.92
N VAL A 254 9.71 8.27 -5.67
CA VAL A 254 9.70 6.90 -5.14
C VAL A 254 10.66 6.79 -3.94
N ARG A 255 11.84 7.42 -4.00
CA ARG A 255 12.77 7.46 -2.86
C ARG A 255 12.16 8.13 -1.63
N THR A 256 11.42 9.24 -1.81
CA THR A 256 10.76 9.89 -0.66
C THR A 256 9.64 9.04 -0.09
N TRP A 257 8.91 8.29 -0.91
CA TRP A 257 7.90 7.35 -0.43
C TRP A 257 8.52 6.18 0.33
N LEU A 258 9.63 5.62 -0.15
CA LEU A 258 10.34 4.53 0.53
C LEU A 258 10.83 4.94 1.92
N ALA A 259 11.29 6.18 2.09
CA ALA A 259 11.77 6.71 3.37
C ALA A 259 10.67 7.27 4.30
N ALA A 260 9.39 7.16 3.92
CA ALA A 260 8.30 7.85 4.60
C ALA A 260 7.96 7.30 6.00
N SER A 261 8.43 6.09 6.35
CA SER A 261 8.32 5.54 7.71
C SER A 261 9.47 5.90 8.63
N ASP A 262 10.55 6.48 8.11
CA ASP A 262 11.78 6.77 8.86
C ASP A 262 11.71 8.13 9.59
N GLN A 263 10.56 8.81 9.48
CA GLN A 263 10.25 10.13 10.04
C GLN A 263 9.23 10.01 11.17
#